data_AF-A0A928P756-F1
#
_entry.id   AF-A0A928P756-F1
#
_cell.length_a   1.000
_cell.length_b   1.000
_cell.length_c   1.000
_cell.angle_alpha   90.00
_cell.angle_beta   90.00
_cell.angle_gamma   90.00
#
_symmetry.space_group_name_H-M   'P 1'
#
loop_
_entity.id
_entity.type
_entity.pdbx_description
1 polymer ?
#
loop_
_entity_poly.entity_id
_entity_poly.type
_entity_poly.pdbx_seq_one_letter_code
_entity_poly.pdbx_strand_id
1 'polypeptide(L)'
;MRKKRIWMPLKYLLCLLLIFAILLSFCGCAWLGNWFERFFFDEYAGLPPYEMGKAFDYSRDFSGIEAKMSEVRFLISKGVDYPRFAALYGELTEQDLPYIAEQTEKYSLLSDLDGSHRAWYDGYVYCRDFEREVALWLIGTEELIANSAFRERYFEGMSDQEIADHIFALKGAYSEEEKALQERIEALENSYYQSNGDPYEIYPHLVEARNQLAAMNGYDNYLAYAHAELYDRGYSMGEIDRLLGYVSVYIGDLSLKAQTRLEELEAASAKWPREDRTLYINFYDRGFQRYGAKQYLDRYAEAMGGSFQSAYDALWNGGYYFFGNDTDNAYTGAYQGYFESEGVPYLYFGPYYQDVMTVAHEFGHYYHALKGRNGDFDLLELHSQGNEMLFLSYLRQHRAELGISDACIERITAYWYADMLDIIVTGAAVYAFERQCYEAADPGTIDLAAALTAALAPYGIDTKDNRYYLLENAISSPGYYISYTVSAVAALTLGFEAERDFSHAAAVYEQLCSVADDVKLTGALAAVSLGTPFEEKTYQTIQNRWQ
;
A
#
# COMPACT_ATOMS: atom_id res chain seq x y z
N MET A 1 10.01 22.42 34.98
CA MET A 1 9.93 21.24 34.11
C MET A 1 8.75 21.44 33.18
N ARG A 2 8.99 22.04 32.01
CA ARG A 2 7.97 22.32 30.99
C ARG A 2 7.73 21.03 30.21
N LYS A 3 6.55 20.42 30.35
CA LYS A 3 6.09 19.39 29.41
C LYS A 3 5.89 20.12 28.08
N LYS A 4 6.77 19.90 27.10
CA LYS A 4 6.45 20.19 25.70
C LYS A 4 5.21 19.34 25.40
N ARG A 5 4.04 19.98 25.23
CA ARG A 5 2.94 19.34 24.50
C ARG A 5 3.52 19.05 23.13
N ILE A 6 3.61 17.77 22.79
CA ILE A 6 4.01 17.32 21.46
C ILE A 6 2.84 17.72 20.58
N TRP A 7 2.94 18.90 19.98
CA TRP A 7 2.11 19.26 18.84
C TRP A 7 2.58 18.36 17.72
N MET A 8 1.90 17.24 17.52
CA MET A 8 1.92 16.58 16.21
C MET A 8 1.18 17.58 15.30
N PRO A 9 1.82 18.17 14.28
CA PRO A 9 1.13 19.14 13.45
C PRO A 9 -0.05 18.43 12.79
N LEU A 10 -1.26 18.99 12.86
CA LEU A 10 -2.47 18.45 12.22
C LEU A 10 -2.23 18.09 10.73
N LYS A 11 -1.26 18.78 10.10
CA LYS A 11 -0.72 18.48 8.77
C LYS A 11 -0.18 17.05 8.62
N TYR A 12 0.53 16.50 9.62
CA TYR A 12 1.01 15.11 9.61
C TYR A 12 -0.11 14.10 9.85
N LEU A 13 -1.08 14.44 10.70
CA LEU A 13 -2.27 13.60 10.89
C LEU A 13 -3.10 13.54 9.60
N LEU A 14 -3.22 14.65 8.87
CA LEU A 14 -3.96 14.76 7.60
C LEU A 14 -3.19 14.19 6.40
N CYS A 15 -1.86 14.30 6.35
CA CYS A 15 -1.03 13.59 5.38
C CYS A 15 -1.10 12.08 5.60
N LEU A 16 -1.10 11.60 6.86
CA LEU A 16 -1.37 10.20 7.17
C LEU A 16 -2.77 9.79 6.68
N LEU A 17 -3.81 10.61 6.87
CA LEU A 17 -5.18 10.30 6.41
C LEU A 17 -5.33 10.23 4.87
N LEU A 18 -4.62 11.08 4.12
CA LEU A 18 -4.54 11.00 2.65
C LEU A 18 -3.73 9.78 2.19
N ILE A 19 -2.67 9.43 2.92
CA ILE A 19 -1.85 8.23 2.68
C ILE A 19 -2.65 6.95 3.01
N PHE A 20 -3.49 6.94 4.05
CA PHE A 20 -4.34 5.80 4.42
C PHE A 20 -5.45 5.55 3.39
N ALA A 21 -6.06 6.59 2.81
CA ALA A 21 -7.01 6.44 1.71
C ALA A 21 -6.35 5.88 0.42
N ILE A 22 -5.05 6.14 0.22
CA ILE A 22 -4.25 5.59 -0.88
C ILE A 22 -3.79 4.15 -0.57
N LEU A 23 -3.47 3.84 0.69
CA LEU A 23 -3.06 2.50 1.17
C LEU A 23 -4.18 1.46 1.13
N LEU A 24 -5.46 1.89 1.19
CA LEU A 24 -6.62 1.00 1.07
C LEU A 24 -6.77 0.35 -0.32
N SER A 25 -5.95 0.76 -1.28
CA SER A 25 -6.10 0.32 -2.66
C SER A 25 -4.76 -0.19 -3.22
N PHE A 26 -4.74 -1.49 -3.51
CA PHE A 26 -3.86 -2.14 -4.49
C PHE A 26 -2.48 -2.65 -4.03
N CYS A 27 -2.46 -3.86 -3.49
CA CYS A 27 -1.42 -4.85 -3.79
C CYS A 27 -1.91 -5.72 -4.96
N GLY A 28 -1.53 -5.36 -6.18
CA GLY A 28 -1.93 -6.04 -7.42
C GLY A 28 -0.73 -6.47 -8.22
N CYS A 29 -0.21 -7.69 -7.98
CA CYS A 29 0.71 -8.38 -8.87
C CYS A 29 0.19 -9.82 -9.07
N ALA A 30 -0.65 -10.01 -10.08
CA ALA A 30 -1.00 -11.34 -10.58
C ALA A 30 -1.42 -11.24 -12.06
N TRP A 31 -0.44 -11.17 -12.97
CA TRP A 31 -0.70 -11.46 -14.39
C TRP A 31 0.27 -12.48 -14.96
N LEU A 32 0.00 -13.75 -14.61
CA LEU A 32 0.09 -14.87 -15.55
C LEU A 32 -1.22 -15.72 -15.58
N GLY A 33 -2.28 -15.34 -14.87
CA GLY A 33 -3.50 -16.16 -14.74
C GLY A 33 -4.64 -15.89 -15.73
N ASN A 34 -4.64 -14.76 -16.45
CA ASN A 34 -5.94 -14.15 -16.79
C ASN A 34 -6.57 -14.44 -18.16
N TRP A 35 -6.19 -15.52 -18.86
CA TRP A 35 -6.95 -15.96 -20.06
C TRP A 35 -7.33 -17.44 -20.11
N PHE A 36 -6.86 -18.26 -19.15
CA PHE A 36 -7.17 -19.69 -19.10
C PHE A 36 -8.19 -20.09 -18.01
N GLU A 37 -8.46 -19.23 -17.02
CA GLU A 37 -9.18 -19.61 -15.79
C GLU A 37 -10.72 -19.56 -15.85
N ARG A 38 -11.33 -18.79 -16.76
CA ARG A 38 -12.80 -18.71 -16.84
C ARG A 38 -13.50 -20.02 -17.22
N PHE A 39 -12.77 -21.05 -17.64
CA PHE A 39 -13.37 -22.27 -18.21
C PHE A 39 -13.14 -23.56 -17.42
N PHE A 40 -12.29 -23.59 -16.39
CA PHE A 40 -11.90 -24.87 -15.81
C PHE A 40 -12.33 -25.12 -14.36
N PHE A 41 -12.52 -24.13 -13.50
CA PHE A 41 -12.93 -24.40 -12.12
C PHE A 41 -13.80 -23.28 -11.50
N ASP A 42 -14.99 -23.65 -11.03
CA ASP A 42 -15.85 -22.81 -10.19
C ASP A 42 -15.35 -22.91 -8.73
N GLU A 43 -14.19 -22.28 -8.44
CA GLU A 43 -13.40 -22.52 -7.21
C GLU A 43 -13.92 -21.84 -5.93
N TYR A 44 -14.91 -20.95 -6.04
CA TYR A 44 -15.64 -20.43 -4.87
C TYR A 44 -16.95 -21.17 -4.61
N ALA A 45 -17.31 -22.15 -5.45
CA ALA A 45 -18.52 -22.94 -5.25
C ALA A 45 -18.48 -23.66 -3.88
N GLY A 46 -19.37 -23.24 -2.97
CA GLY A 46 -19.54 -23.82 -1.65
C GLY A 46 -18.87 -23.06 -0.50
N LEU A 47 -18.05 -22.04 -0.77
CA LEU A 47 -17.65 -21.06 0.24
C LEU A 47 -18.79 -20.03 0.44
N PRO A 48 -18.92 -19.44 1.65
CA PRO A 48 -19.77 -18.27 1.82
C PRO A 48 -19.23 -17.11 0.95
N PRO A 49 -20.08 -16.14 0.53
CA PRO A 49 -19.64 -14.98 -0.27
C PRO A 49 -18.47 -14.21 0.33
N TYR A 50 -18.34 -14.27 1.65
CA TYR A 50 -17.20 -13.74 2.40
C TYR A 50 -17.03 -14.50 3.72
N GLU A 51 -15.86 -14.36 4.33
CA GLU A 51 -15.55 -14.79 5.69
C GLU A 51 -14.99 -13.63 6.49
N MET A 52 -15.53 -13.41 7.69
CA MET A 52 -14.97 -12.47 8.66
C MET A 52 -14.40 -13.26 9.83
N GLY A 53 -13.09 -13.12 10.09
CA GLY A 53 -12.45 -13.74 11.26
C GLY A 53 -13.01 -13.23 12.58
N LYS A 54 -13.53 -11.99 12.59
CA LYS A 54 -14.18 -11.35 13.74
C LYS A 54 -15.33 -10.47 13.26
N ALA A 55 -16.44 -10.49 14.01
CA ALA A 55 -17.49 -9.48 13.85
C ALA A 55 -17.13 -8.21 14.63
N PHE A 56 -17.36 -7.05 14.04
CA PHE A 56 -17.15 -5.74 14.67
C PHE A 56 -18.41 -4.88 14.55
N ASP A 57 -18.60 -4.00 15.55
CA ASP A 57 -19.66 -3.00 15.52
C ASP A 57 -19.24 -1.82 14.64
N TYR A 58 -20.19 -1.31 13.86
CA TYR A 58 -20.04 -0.12 13.02
C TYR A 58 -21.28 0.78 13.14
N SER A 59 -21.09 2.09 13.06
CA SER A 59 -22.13 3.09 13.32
C SER A 59 -21.96 4.35 12.46
N ARG A 60 -23.10 4.99 12.18
CA ARG A 60 -23.21 6.33 11.58
C ARG A 60 -23.83 7.36 12.53
N ASP A 61 -24.05 7.00 13.79
CA ASP A 61 -24.60 7.95 14.77
C ASP A 61 -23.47 8.83 15.32
N PHE A 62 -23.35 10.02 14.74
CA PHE A 62 -22.39 11.03 15.17
C PHE A 62 -23.06 12.23 15.86
N SER A 63 -24.32 12.11 16.29
CA SER A 63 -25.08 13.21 16.92
C SER A 63 -24.41 13.77 18.17
N GLY A 64 -23.70 12.93 18.93
CA GLY A 64 -22.89 13.35 20.07
C GLY A 64 -21.72 14.26 19.66
N ILE A 65 -21.07 13.97 18.53
CA ILE A 65 -19.94 14.72 18.00
C ILE A 65 -20.42 16.10 17.51
N GLU A 66 -21.54 16.15 16.77
CA GLU A 66 -22.17 17.39 16.33
C GLU A 66 -22.55 18.31 17.52
N ALA A 67 -23.05 17.72 18.60
CA ALA A 67 -23.38 18.46 19.82
C ALA A 67 -22.12 19.06 20.48
N LYS A 68 -21.01 18.30 20.56
CA LYS A 68 -19.72 18.81 21.06
C LYS A 68 -19.20 19.94 20.18
N MET A 69 -19.23 19.80 18.86
CA MET A 69 -18.83 20.84 17.91
C MET A 69 -19.64 22.13 18.12
N SER A 70 -20.96 22.00 18.30
CA SER A 70 -21.85 23.13 18.58
C SER A 70 -21.52 23.83 19.91
N GLU A 71 -21.24 23.04 20.96
CA GLU A 71 -20.84 23.57 22.28
C GLU A 71 -19.49 24.29 22.21
N VAL A 72 -18.49 23.73 21.53
CA VAL A 72 -17.17 24.37 21.33
C VAL A 72 -17.32 25.73 20.65
N ARG A 73 -18.09 25.81 19.55
CA ARG A 73 -18.35 27.09 18.87
C ARG A 73 -19.02 28.10 19.79
N PHE A 74 -19.99 27.66 20.58
CA PHE A 74 -20.64 28.52 21.57
C PHE A 74 -19.64 29.08 22.59
N LEU A 75 -18.81 28.22 23.19
CA LEU A 75 -17.82 28.61 24.20
C LEU A 75 -16.81 29.63 23.66
N ILE A 76 -16.28 29.39 22.45
CA ILE A 76 -15.38 30.33 21.77
C ILE A 76 -16.09 31.67 21.51
N SER A 77 -17.31 31.64 20.97
CA SER A 77 -18.06 32.86 20.62
C SER A 77 -18.40 33.74 21.83
N LYS A 78 -18.56 33.12 23.02
CA LYS A 78 -18.83 33.83 24.28
C LYS A 78 -17.56 34.15 25.07
N GLY A 79 -16.44 33.50 24.75
CA GLY A 79 -15.20 33.62 25.52
C GLY A 79 -15.35 33.12 26.96
N VAL A 80 -16.14 32.07 27.19
CA VAL A 80 -16.45 31.54 28.53
C VAL A 80 -16.01 30.09 28.70
N ASP A 81 -15.65 29.72 29.93
CA ASP A 81 -15.36 28.33 30.31
C ASP A 81 -14.31 27.64 29.43
N TYR A 82 -13.10 28.22 29.39
CA TYR A 82 -11.95 27.63 28.70
C TYR A 82 -11.68 26.17 29.13
N PRO A 83 -11.75 25.77 30.42
CA PRO A 83 -11.56 24.37 30.80
C PRO A 83 -12.52 23.41 30.10
N ARG A 84 -13.82 23.76 29.98
CA ARG A 84 -14.80 22.97 29.23
C ARG A 84 -14.47 22.93 27.74
N PHE A 85 -14.11 24.07 27.16
CA PHE A 85 -13.67 24.15 25.77
C PHE A 85 -12.48 23.21 25.51
N ALA A 86 -11.42 23.31 26.32
CA ALA A 86 -10.20 22.52 26.13
C ALA A 86 -10.45 21.01 26.28
N ALA A 87 -11.36 20.61 27.17
CA ALA A 87 -11.75 19.21 27.30
C ALA A 87 -12.49 18.72 26.05
N LEU A 88 -13.51 19.44 25.59
CA LEU A 88 -14.30 19.06 24.43
C LEU A 88 -13.50 19.08 23.13
N TYR A 89 -12.69 20.11 22.93
CA TYR A 89 -11.84 20.22 21.74
C TYR A 89 -10.78 19.11 21.72
N GLY A 90 -10.20 18.78 22.88
CA GLY A 90 -9.28 17.64 23.02
C GLY A 90 -9.95 16.30 22.74
N GLU A 91 -11.18 16.06 23.24
CA GLU A 91 -11.95 14.86 22.89
C GLU A 91 -12.23 14.77 21.39
N LEU A 92 -12.60 15.89 20.76
CA LEU A 92 -12.86 15.91 19.31
C LEU A 92 -11.63 15.53 18.50
N THR A 93 -10.44 16.01 18.89
CA THR A 93 -9.19 15.74 18.17
C THR A 93 -8.59 14.38 18.47
N GLU A 94 -8.62 13.95 19.74
CA GLU A 94 -7.87 12.77 20.21
C GLU A 94 -8.73 11.49 20.27
N GLN A 95 -10.06 11.60 20.23
CA GLN A 95 -10.97 10.46 20.36
C GLN A 95 -12.02 10.41 19.25
N ASP A 96 -12.78 11.49 19.05
CA ASP A 96 -13.92 11.46 18.12
C ASP A 96 -13.45 11.38 16.65
N LEU A 97 -12.41 12.12 16.26
CA LEU A 97 -11.86 12.05 14.89
C LEU A 97 -11.30 10.64 14.56
N PRO A 98 -10.42 10.03 15.39
CA PRO A 98 -10.00 8.64 15.18
C PRO A 98 -11.16 7.64 15.16
N TYR A 99 -12.19 7.86 15.97
CA TYR A 99 -13.38 7.00 15.97
C TYR A 99 -14.15 7.10 14.65
N ILE A 100 -14.36 8.31 14.10
CA ILE A 100 -15.01 8.50 12.79
C ILE A 100 -14.17 7.81 11.69
N ALA A 101 -12.86 8.03 11.68
CA ALA A 101 -11.94 7.39 10.73
C ALA A 101 -12.04 5.86 10.78
N GLU A 102 -12.07 5.28 11.99
CA GLU A 102 -12.29 3.83 12.14
C GLU A 102 -13.67 3.38 11.63
N GLN A 103 -14.73 4.19 11.79
CA GLN A 103 -16.04 3.86 11.20
C GLN A 103 -15.97 3.91 9.67
N THR A 104 -15.27 4.90 9.09
CA THR A 104 -15.00 4.98 7.64
C THR A 104 -14.30 3.70 7.16
N GLU A 105 -13.23 3.30 7.85
CA GLU A 105 -12.45 2.09 7.56
C GLU A 105 -13.31 0.82 7.62
N LYS A 106 -14.07 0.65 8.70
CA LYS A 106 -14.98 -0.49 8.89
C LYS A 106 -16.01 -0.60 7.76
N TYR A 107 -16.59 0.52 7.34
CA TYR A 107 -17.53 0.52 6.22
C TYR A 107 -16.84 0.27 4.87
N SER A 108 -15.61 0.75 4.68
CA SER A 108 -14.82 0.45 3.49
C SER A 108 -14.56 -1.04 3.38
N LEU A 109 -14.01 -1.65 4.43
CA LEU A 109 -13.76 -3.10 4.51
C LEU A 109 -15.03 -3.93 4.23
N LEU A 110 -16.16 -3.53 4.81
CA LEU A 110 -17.43 -4.21 4.55
C LEU A 110 -17.85 -4.08 3.08
N SER A 111 -17.74 -2.88 2.50
CA SER A 111 -18.02 -2.66 1.08
C SER A 111 -17.10 -3.49 0.18
N ASP A 112 -15.85 -3.71 0.59
CA ASP A 112 -14.90 -4.56 -0.14
C ASP A 112 -15.26 -6.05 -0.02
N LEU A 113 -15.76 -6.50 1.12
CA LEU A 113 -16.20 -7.89 1.31
C LEU A 113 -17.40 -8.27 0.42
N ASP A 114 -18.33 -7.34 0.22
CA ASP A 114 -19.49 -7.55 -0.66
C ASP A 114 -20.13 -6.21 -1.08
N GLY A 115 -19.76 -5.74 -2.27
CA GLY A 115 -20.26 -4.51 -2.88
C GLY A 115 -21.75 -4.53 -3.24
N SER A 116 -22.44 -5.68 -3.17
CA SER A 116 -23.90 -5.74 -3.37
C SER A 116 -24.68 -5.14 -2.19
N HIS A 117 -24.06 -5.05 -1.02
CA HIS A 117 -24.64 -4.46 0.18
C HIS A 117 -24.57 -2.94 0.14
N ARG A 118 -25.50 -2.32 -0.60
CA ARG A 118 -25.51 -0.86 -0.80
C ARG A 118 -25.46 -0.03 0.49
N ALA A 119 -26.04 -0.55 1.59
CA ALA A 119 -26.01 0.12 2.89
C ALA A 119 -24.59 0.27 3.48
N TRP A 120 -23.64 -0.61 3.13
CA TRP A 120 -22.24 -0.51 3.53
C TRP A 120 -21.51 0.58 2.75
N TYR A 121 -21.67 0.62 1.42
CA TYR A 121 -21.11 1.69 0.59
C TYR A 121 -21.69 3.07 0.95
N ASP A 122 -23.01 3.17 1.10
CA ASP A 122 -23.65 4.41 1.58
C ASP A 122 -23.21 4.76 3.02
N GLY A 123 -22.77 3.74 3.77
CA GLY A 123 -22.12 3.87 5.07
C GLY A 123 -20.77 4.57 4.98
N TYR A 124 -19.90 4.01 4.16
CA TYR A 124 -18.55 4.50 3.85
C TYR A 124 -18.59 5.96 3.38
N VAL A 125 -19.42 6.25 2.37
CA VAL A 125 -19.56 7.62 1.83
C VAL A 125 -19.97 8.61 2.91
N TYR A 126 -20.94 8.24 3.76
CA TYR A 126 -21.40 9.11 4.84
C TYR A 126 -20.29 9.37 5.88
N CYS A 127 -19.61 8.32 6.35
CA CYS A 127 -18.54 8.44 7.33
C CYS A 127 -17.37 9.26 6.80
N ARG A 128 -16.90 8.98 5.59
CA ARG A 128 -15.85 9.73 4.90
C ARG A 128 -16.20 11.22 4.75
N ASP A 129 -17.42 11.52 4.31
CA ASP A 129 -17.86 12.90 4.13
C ASP A 129 -17.97 13.65 5.47
N PHE A 130 -18.45 12.97 6.51
CA PHE A 130 -18.52 13.52 7.87
C PHE A 130 -17.14 13.72 8.50
N GLU A 131 -16.22 12.78 8.31
CA GLU A 131 -14.82 12.88 8.74
C GLU A 131 -14.17 14.13 8.16
N ARG A 132 -14.32 14.33 6.85
CA ARG A 132 -13.86 15.53 6.15
C ARG A 132 -14.51 16.80 6.70
N GLU A 133 -15.81 16.78 6.98
CA GLU A 133 -16.50 17.92 7.61
C GLU A 133 -15.89 18.27 8.98
N VAL A 134 -15.64 17.27 9.82
CA VAL A 134 -15.03 17.46 11.15
C VAL A 134 -13.59 17.98 11.02
N ALA A 135 -12.80 17.44 10.10
CA ALA A 135 -11.43 17.90 9.84
C ALA A 135 -11.40 19.38 9.41
N LEU A 136 -12.26 19.77 8.46
CA LEU A 136 -12.39 21.16 8.02
C LEU A 136 -12.91 22.07 9.15
N TRP A 137 -13.84 21.56 9.96
CA TRP A 137 -14.33 22.27 11.13
C TRP A 137 -13.24 22.51 12.17
N LEU A 138 -12.34 21.55 12.41
CA LEU A 138 -11.20 21.68 13.32
C LEU A 138 -10.24 22.76 12.85
N ILE A 139 -9.90 22.77 11.55
CA ILE A 139 -9.05 23.80 10.92
C ILE A 139 -9.68 25.19 11.06
N GLY A 140 -10.98 25.33 10.73
CA GLY A 140 -11.68 26.60 10.89
C GLY A 140 -11.78 27.05 12.35
N THR A 141 -11.81 26.10 13.29
CA THR A 141 -11.86 26.38 14.73
C THR A 141 -10.53 26.96 15.24
N GLU A 142 -9.39 26.55 14.69
CA GLU A 142 -8.08 27.15 15.02
C GLU A 142 -8.04 28.66 14.73
N GLU A 143 -8.61 29.07 13.60
CA GLU A 143 -8.76 30.50 13.28
C GLU A 143 -9.73 31.21 14.23
N LEU A 144 -10.85 30.58 14.59
CA LEU A 144 -11.78 31.15 15.56
C LEU A 144 -11.12 31.34 16.92
N ILE A 145 -10.33 30.36 17.39
CA ILE A 145 -9.58 30.45 18.64
C ILE A 145 -8.60 31.63 18.58
N ALA A 146 -7.85 31.75 17.48
CA ALA A 146 -6.87 32.81 17.27
C ALA A 146 -7.49 34.22 17.32
N ASN A 147 -8.77 34.35 17.01
CA ASN A 147 -9.54 35.59 17.03
C ASN A 147 -10.48 35.73 18.26
N SER A 148 -10.31 34.89 19.28
CA SER A 148 -11.18 34.85 20.46
C SER A 148 -10.46 35.20 21.77
N ALA A 149 -11.23 35.29 22.86
CA ALA A 149 -10.70 35.43 24.22
C ALA A 149 -9.83 34.24 24.67
N PHE A 150 -9.83 33.13 23.94
CA PHE A 150 -9.01 31.95 24.26
C PHE A 150 -7.60 32.00 23.68
N ARG A 151 -7.31 32.92 22.74
CA ARG A 151 -6.04 33.04 22.01
C ARG A 151 -4.82 32.89 22.90
N GLU A 152 -4.67 33.76 23.90
CA GLU A 152 -3.47 33.83 24.75
C GLU A 152 -3.22 32.53 25.51
N ARG A 153 -4.29 31.84 25.93
CA ARG A 153 -4.20 30.61 26.68
C ARG A 153 -4.00 29.38 25.81
N TYR A 154 -4.60 29.36 24.62
CA TYR A 154 -4.47 28.24 23.68
C TYR A 154 -3.11 28.23 23.00
N PHE A 155 -2.67 29.38 22.49
CA PHE A 155 -1.37 29.55 21.83
C PHE A 155 -0.28 30.01 22.81
N GLU A 156 -0.38 29.58 24.08
CA GLU A 156 0.57 29.99 25.11
C GLU A 156 2.00 29.63 24.69
N GLY A 157 2.84 30.65 24.52
CA GLY A 157 4.25 30.49 24.14
C GLY A 157 4.54 30.61 22.64
N MET A 158 3.53 30.86 21.80
CA MET A 158 3.72 31.22 20.39
C MET A 158 3.64 32.74 20.19
N SER A 159 4.44 33.26 19.27
CA SER A 159 4.35 34.63 18.77
C SER A 159 3.21 34.80 17.77
N ASP A 160 2.80 36.04 17.52
CA ASP A 160 1.76 36.33 16.52
C ASP A 160 2.11 35.81 15.12
N GLN A 161 3.39 35.85 14.75
CA GLN A 161 3.87 35.31 13.48
C GLN A 161 3.77 33.78 13.45
N GLU A 162 4.19 33.08 14.51
CA GLU A 162 4.08 31.62 14.58
C GLU A 162 2.61 31.16 14.55
N ILE A 163 1.70 31.92 15.16
CA ILE A 163 0.26 31.63 15.08
C ILE A 163 -0.26 31.86 13.66
N ALA A 164 0.16 32.95 13.00
CA ALA A 164 -0.21 33.23 11.63
C ALA A 164 0.32 32.16 10.66
N ASP A 165 1.57 31.74 10.82
CA ASP A 165 2.21 30.69 10.01
C ASP A 165 1.54 29.33 10.24
N HIS A 166 1.16 29.01 11.48
CA HIS A 166 0.41 27.81 11.82
C HIS A 166 -0.96 27.78 11.14
N ILE A 167 -1.75 28.86 11.26
CA ILE A 167 -3.06 28.97 10.61
C ILE A 167 -2.92 28.97 9.08
N PHE A 168 -1.91 29.66 8.55
CA PHE A 168 -1.61 29.66 7.12
C PHE A 168 -1.24 28.25 6.64
N ALA A 169 -0.46 27.49 7.40
CA ALA A 169 -0.13 26.11 7.05
C ALA A 169 -1.35 25.17 7.10
N LEU A 170 -2.28 25.39 8.03
CA LEU A 170 -3.55 24.66 8.09
C LEU A 170 -4.49 25.02 6.92
N LYS A 171 -4.55 26.29 6.55
CA LYS A 171 -5.38 26.79 5.43
C LYS A 171 -4.79 26.49 4.06
N GLY A 172 -3.46 26.53 3.95
CA GLY A 172 -2.71 26.21 2.74
C GLY A 172 -2.77 24.74 2.35
N ALA A 173 -3.34 23.89 3.21
CA ALA A 173 -3.75 22.53 2.84
C ALA A 173 -5.10 22.49 2.09
N TYR A 174 -5.77 23.64 1.89
CA TYR A 174 -7.15 23.74 1.40
C TYR A 174 -7.47 25.10 0.75
N SER A 175 -6.62 25.60 -0.16
CA SER A 175 -7.07 26.74 -0.97
C SER A 175 -8.29 26.35 -1.83
N GLU A 176 -9.26 27.25 -2.06
CA GLU A 176 -10.44 26.92 -2.90
C GLU A 176 -10.05 26.47 -4.31
N GLU A 177 -8.91 26.96 -4.81
CA GLU A 177 -8.33 26.56 -6.08
C GLU A 177 -7.75 25.14 -6.05
N GLU A 178 -7.00 24.80 -5.00
CA GLU A 178 -6.48 23.44 -4.77
C GLU A 178 -7.61 22.44 -4.54
N LYS A 179 -8.65 22.83 -3.81
CA LYS A 179 -9.85 22.02 -3.60
C LYS A 179 -10.56 21.72 -4.92
N ALA A 180 -10.80 22.75 -5.75
CA ALA A 180 -11.42 22.54 -7.06
C ALA A 180 -10.57 21.63 -7.96
N LEU A 181 -9.25 21.67 -7.79
CA LEU A 181 -8.32 20.82 -8.51
C LEU A 181 -8.36 19.36 -8.03
N GLN A 182 -8.41 19.14 -6.72
CA GLN A 182 -8.61 17.82 -6.13
C GLN A 182 -9.96 17.22 -6.55
N GLU A 183 -11.05 17.99 -6.49
CA GLU A 183 -12.38 17.55 -6.96
C GLU A 183 -12.36 17.20 -8.46
N ARG A 184 -11.58 17.92 -9.29
CA ARG A 184 -11.38 17.60 -10.70
C ARG A 184 -10.63 16.29 -10.89
N ILE A 185 -9.58 16.03 -10.11
CA ILE A 185 -8.80 14.78 -10.14
C ILE A 185 -9.71 13.60 -9.75
N GLU A 186 -10.42 13.71 -8.64
CA GLU A 186 -11.36 12.68 -8.17
C GLU A 186 -12.46 12.39 -9.21
N ALA A 187 -12.99 13.42 -9.88
CA ALA A 187 -14.00 13.23 -10.92
C ALA A 187 -13.45 12.47 -12.15
N LEU A 188 -12.20 12.72 -12.53
CA LEU A 188 -11.51 12.02 -13.62
C LEU A 188 -11.24 10.55 -13.24
N GLU A 189 -10.76 10.29 -12.02
CA GLU A 189 -10.56 8.93 -11.50
C GLU A 189 -11.88 8.16 -11.45
N ASN A 190 -12.95 8.75 -10.92
CA ASN A 190 -14.27 8.15 -10.91
C ASN A 190 -14.83 7.88 -12.32
N SER A 191 -14.52 8.74 -13.29
CA SER A 191 -14.89 8.51 -14.70
C SER A 191 -14.21 7.25 -15.27
N TYR A 192 -12.98 6.97 -14.86
CA TYR A 192 -12.29 5.74 -15.26
C TYR A 192 -12.94 4.52 -14.59
N TYR A 193 -13.00 4.49 -13.25
CA TYR A 193 -13.45 3.31 -12.51
C TYR A 193 -14.94 3.00 -12.59
N GLN A 194 -15.80 4.02 -12.54
CA GLN A 194 -17.25 3.81 -12.45
C GLN A 194 -17.94 3.88 -13.81
N SER A 195 -17.35 4.60 -14.76
CA SER A 195 -17.98 4.85 -16.07
C SER A 195 -17.28 4.14 -17.23
N ASN A 196 -16.22 3.36 -16.96
CA ASN A 196 -15.39 2.70 -17.98
C ASN A 196 -14.93 3.67 -19.06
N GLY A 197 -14.56 4.90 -18.67
CA GLY A 197 -14.06 5.90 -19.61
C GLY A 197 -12.75 5.46 -20.26
N ASP A 198 -12.49 5.94 -21.48
CA ASP A 198 -11.27 5.55 -22.21
C ASP A 198 -10.03 6.10 -21.48
N PRO A 199 -9.13 5.23 -21.00
CA PRO A 199 -7.94 5.69 -20.28
C PRO A 199 -7.01 6.55 -21.15
N TYR A 200 -7.06 6.40 -22.49
CA TYR A 200 -6.28 7.25 -23.40
C TYR A 200 -6.82 8.68 -23.48
N GLU A 201 -8.10 8.90 -23.19
CA GLU A 201 -8.71 10.22 -23.13
C GLU A 201 -8.56 10.85 -21.74
N ILE A 202 -8.68 10.06 -20.68
CA ILE A 202 -8.67 10.56 -19.29
C ILE A 202 -7.25 10.90 -18.82
N TYR A 203 -6.26 10.06 -19.13
CA TYR A 203 -4.93 10.18 -18.54
C TYR A 203 -4.21 11.52 -18.82
N PRO A 204 -4.25 12.10 -20.03
CA PRO A 204 -3.64 13.42 -20.26
C PRO A 204 -4.25 14.53 -19.38
N HIS A 205 -5.55 14.47 -19.11
CA HIS A 205 -6.24 15.42 -18.22
C HIS A 205 -5.86 15.22 -16.75
N LEU A 206 -5.62 13.98 -16.32
CA LEU A 206 -5.08 13.69 -15.00
C LEU A 206 -3.66 14.27 -14.85
N VAL A 207 -2.79 14.04 -15.84
CA VAL A 207 -1.41 14.57 -15.84
C VAL A 207 -1.42 16.11 -15.76
N GLU A 208 -2.27 16.77 -16.54
CA GLU A 208 -2.42 18.23 -16.50
C GLU A 208 -2.86 18.73 -15.11
N ALA A 209 -3.93 18.16 -14.55
CA ALA A 209 -4.46 18.57 -13.26
C ALA A 209 -3.45 18.33 -12.12
N ARG A 210 -2.76 17.19 -12.14
CA ARG A 210 -1.72 16.84 -11.16
C ARG A 210 -0.49 17.76 -11.28
N ASN A 211 -0.08 18.16 -12.49
CA ASN A 211 0.99 19.15 -12.67
C ASN A 211 0.59 20.55 -12.20
N GLN A 212 -0.69 20.94 -12.34
CA GLN A 212 -1.19 22.18 -11.73
C GLN A 212 -1.07 22.13 -10.20
N LEU A 213 -1.41 20.98 -9.58
CA LEU A 213 -1.32 20.78 -8.14
C LEU A 213 0.14 20.87 -7.65
N ALA A 214 1.07 20.27 -8.39
CA ALA A 214 2.50 20.34 -8.11
C ALA A 214 3.02 21.77 -8.18
N ALA A 215 2.64 22.54 -9.21
CA ALA A 215 3.06 23.92 -9.37
C ALA A 215 2.56 24.82 -8.23
N MET A 216 1.33 24.61 -7.73
CA MET A 216 0.80 25.31 -6.55
C MET A 216 1.62 25.02 -5.29
N ASN A 217 2.22 23.83 -5.20
CA ASN A 217 3.10 23.42 -4.11
C ASN A 217 4.59 23.72 -4.37
N GLY A 218 4.92 24.44 -5.45
CA GLY A 218 6.28 24.87 -5.76
C GLY A 218 7.17 23.84 -6.46
N TYR A 219 6.57 22.81 -7.07
CA TYR A 219 7.27 21.75 -7.80
C TYR A 219 7.09 21.88 -9.32
N ASP A 220 8.10 21.46 -10.08
CA ASP A 220 8.09 21.54 -11.55
C ASP A 220 7.06 20.59 -12.20
N ASN A 221 6.84 19.43 -11.59
CA ASN A 221 5.88 18.43 -12.04
C ASN A 221 5.41 17.53 -10.88
N TYR A 222 4.34 16.77 -11.13
CA TYR A 222 3.71 15.94 -10.10
C TYR A 222 4.59 14.81 -9.59
N LEU A 223 5.46 14.19 -10.40
CA LEU A 223 6.35 13.15 -9.89
C LEU A 223 7.35 13.70 -8.88
N ALA A 224 7.88 14.91 -9.11
CA ALA A 224 8.76 15.56 -8.15
C ALA A 224 8.04 15.91 -6.84
N TYR A 225 6.80 16.41 -6.94
CA TYR A 225 5.94 16.65 -5.79
C TYR A 225 5.63 15.35 -5.02
N ALA A 226 5.17 14.31 -5.72
CA ALA A 226 4.80 13.04 -5.12
C ALA A 226 6.02 12.34 -4.48
N HIS A 227 7.18 12.38 -5.15
CA HIS A 227 8.42 11.83 -4.60
C HIS A 227 8.82 12.45 -3.26
N ALA A 228 8.68 13.78 -3.14
CA ALA A 228 9.11 14.52 -1.96
C ALA A 228 8.05 14.58 -0.85
N GLU A 229 6.79 14.87 -1.19
CA GLU A 229 5.75 15.19 -0.21
C GLU A 229 4.80 14.01 0.06
N LEU A 230 4.48 13.20 -0.97
CA LEU A 230 3.52 12.11 -0.83
C LEU A 230 4.19 10.82 -0.34
N TYR A 231 5.28 10.43 -0.99
CA TYR A 231 6.01 9.20 -0.70
C TYR A 231 7.20 9.42 0.23
N ASP A 232 7.60 10.67 0.47
CA ASP A 232 8.67 11.09 1.40
C ASP A 232 9.92 10.21 1.30
N ARG A 233 10.43 10.07 0.06
CA ARG A 233 11.45 9.07 -0.29
C ARG A 233 12.84 9.48 0.15
N GLY A 234 13.56 8.54 0.77
CA GLY A 234 14.93 8.71 1.26
C GLY A 234 16.04 8.65 0.20
N TYR A 235 15.71 8.84 -1.08
CA TYR A 235 16.65 8.83 -2.22
C TYR A 235 16.26 9.89 -3.26
N SER A 236 17.17 10.21 -4.16
CA SER A 236 17.04 11.26 -5.17
C SER A 236 16.47 10.76 -6.50
N MET A 237 15.94 11.67 -7.31
CA MET A 237 15.55 11.37 -8.70
C MET A 237 16.72 10.81 -9.53
N GLY A 238 17.95 11.28 -9.27
CA GLY A 238 19.16 10.75 -9.93
C GLY A 238 19.56 9.35 -9.47
N GLU A 239 19.09 8.88 -8.32
CA GLU A 239 19.18 7.48 -7.90
C GLU A 239 18.19 6.60 -8.66
N ILE A 240 16.98 7.10 -8.90
CA ILE A 240 16.00 6.42 -9.77
C ILE A 240 16.57 6.26 -11.19
N ASP A 241 17.21 7.29 -11.75
CA ASP A 241 17.84 7.21 -13.08
C ASP A 241 18.85 6.06 -13.17
N ARG A 242 19.67 5.87 -12.13
CA ARG A 242 20.64 4.77 -12.08
C ARG A 242 19.94 3.42 -11.97
N LEU A 243 18.94 3.32 -11.09
CA LEU A 243 18.13 2.12 -10.91
C LEU A 243 17.48 1.68 -12.23
N LEU A 244 16.81 2.58 -12.96
CA LEU A 244 16.20 2.26 -14.26
C LEU A 244 17.25 1.76 -15.27
N GLY A 245 18.42 2.40 -15.29
CA GLY A 245 19.56 1.96 -16.10
C GLY A 245 20.04 0.55 -15.74
N TYR A 246 20.14 0.23 -14.45
CA TYR A 246 20.53 -1.11 -13.99
C TYR A 246 19.47 -2.16 -14.31
N VAL A 247 18.18 -1.87 -14.09
CA VAL A 247 17.09 -2.79 -14.43
C VAL A 247 17.11 -3.14 -15.91
N SER A 248 17.24 -2.13 -16.79
CA SER A 248 17.31 -2.36 -18.24
C SER A 248 18.51 -3.22 -18.65
N VAL A 249 19.69 -3.01 -18.05
CA VAL A 249 20.91 -3.74 -18.41
C VAL A 249 20.95 -5.16 -17.85
N TYR A 250 20.51 -5.36 -16.61
CA TYR A 250 20.75 -6.60 -15.86
C TYR A 250 19.51 -7.49 -15.72
N ILE A 251 18.31 -6.91 -15.68
CA ILE A 251 17.08 -7.62 -15.30
C ILE A 251 16.17 -7.90 -16.50
N GLY A 252 16.09 -7.02 -17.50
CA GLY A 252 15.18 -7.19 -18.65
C GLY A 252 15.30 -8.57 -19.34
N ASP A 253 16.51 -8.94 -19.78
CA ASP A 253 16.77 -10.27 -20.38
C ASP A 253 16.63 -11.42 -19.36
N LEU A 254 16.86 -11.14 -18.08
CA LEU A 254 16.71 -12.11 -17.00
C LEU A 254 15.24 -12.51 -16.79
N SER A 255 14.35 -11.50 -16.77
CA SER A 255 12.91 -11.69 -16.64
C SER A 255 12.38 -12.56 -17.78
N LEU A 256 12.77 -12.29 -19.03
CA LEU A 256 12.37 -13.12 -20.18
C LEU A 256 12.84 -14.59 -20.07
N LYS A 257 14.07 -14.80 -19.59
CA LYS A 257 14.59 -16.15 -19.32
C LYS A 257 13.83 -16.85 -18.20
N ALA A 258 13.43 -16.11 -17.16
CA ALA A 258 12.61 -16.62 -16.07
C ALA A 258 11.23 -17.07 -16.55
N GLN A 259 10.57 -16.25 -17.36
CA GLN A 259 9.30 -16.60 -17.99
C GLN A 259 9.43 -17.83 -18.88
N THR A 260 10.46 -17.91 -19.73
CA THR A 260 10.72 -19.09 -20.57
C THR A 260 10.91 -20.35 -19.72
N ARG A 261 11.66 -20.26 -18.61
CA ARG A 261 11.86 -21.38 -17.70
C ARG A 261 10.56 -21.81 -17.02
N LEU A 262 9.72 -20.86 -16.65
CA LEU A 262 8.42 -21.12 -16.05
C LEU A 262 7.50 -21.88 -17.03
N GLU A 263 7.44 -21.48 -18.30
CA GLU A 263 6.68 -22.17 -19.35
C GLU A 263 7.15 -23.64 -19.54
N GLU A 264 8.46 -23.89 -19.49
CA GLU A 264 9.01 -25.25 -19.55
C GLU A 264 8.56 -26.12 -18.37
N LEU A 265 8.64 -25.56 -17.15
CA LEU A 265 8.18 -26.21 -15.93
C LEU A 265 6.65 -26.39 -15.94
N GLU A 266 5.93 -25.53 -16.66
CA GLU A 266 4.51 -25.67 -16.90
C GLU A 266 4.13 -26.82 -17.80
N ALA A 267 4.76 -26.93 -18.95
CA ALA A 267 4.59 -28.10 -19.80
C ALA A 267 4.93 -29.41 -19.06
N ALA A 268 5.90 -29.37 -18.14
CA ALA A 268 6.30 -30.52 -17.35
C ALA A 268 5.26 -30.91 -16.27
N SER A 269 4.59 -29.94 -15.64
CA SER A 269 3.66 -30.19 -14.53
C SER A 269 2.36 -30.88 -14.94
N ALA A 270 2.01 -30.84 -16.22
CA ALA A 270 0.82 -31.52 -16.77
C ALA A 270 0.80 -33.03 -16.43
N LYS A 271 1.96 -33.63 -16.16
CA LYS A 271 2.13 -35.05 -15.83
C LYS A 271 2.23 -35.35 -14.34
N TRP A 272 2.18 -34.34 -13.47
CA TRP A 272 2.36 -34.52 -12.03
C TRP A 272 1.24 -35.36 -11.40
N PRO A 273 1.47 -35.97 -10.23
CA PRO A 273 0.40 -36.50 -9.40
C PRO A 273 -0.64 -35.43 -9.05
N ARG A 274 -1.85 -35.84 -8.64
CA ARG A 274 -2.90 -34.88 -8.27
C ARG A 274 -2.49 -34.07 -7.05
N GLU A 275 -1.81 -34.71 -6.12
CA GLU A 275 -1.34 -34.15 -4.86
C GLU A 275 -0.39 -32.98 -5.11
N ASP A 276 0.60 -33.15 -5.99
CA ASP A 276 1.56 -32.09 -6.37
C ASP A 276 0.90 -30.94 -7.13
N ARG A 277 -0.13 -31.23 -7.95
CA ARG A 277 -0.91 -30.16 -8.61
C ARG A 277 -1.75 -29.38 -7.61
N THR A 278 -2.43 -30.05 -6.68
CA THR A 278 -3.20 -29.39 -5.61
C THR A 278 -2.28 -28.57 -4.70
N LEU A 279 -1.11 -29.11 -4.38
CA LEU A 279 -0.10 -28.38 -3.62
C LEU A 279 0.35 -27.11 -4.35
N TYR A 280 0.65 -27.21 -5.64
CA TYR A 280 1.07 -26.05 -6.44
C TYR A 280 -0.01 -24.96 -6.47
N ILE A 281 -1.29 -25.34 -6.64
CA ILE A 281 -2.43 -24.40 -6.61
C ILE A 281 -2.41 -23.58 -5.30
N ASN A 282 -1.96 -24.14 -4.17
CA ASN A 282 -1.89 -23.39 -2.91
C ASN A 282 -0.90 -22.22 -2.91
N PHE A 283 0.13 -22.29 -3.75
CA PHE A 283 1.22 -21.32 -3.85
C PHE A 283 1.12 -20.44 -5.10
N TYR A 284 0.07 -20.60 -5.90
CA TYR A 284 -0.11 -19.90 -7.16
C TYR A 284 -1.53 -19.31 -7.31
N ASP A 285 -2.49 -19.88 -6.60
CA ASP A 285 -3.92 -19.55 -6.70
C ASP A 285 -4.59 -19.71 -5.31
N ARG A 286 -5.91 -19.59 -5.26
CA ARG A 286 -6.86 -19.51 -4.11
C ARG A 286 -6.86 -20.70 -3.13
N GLY A 287 -5.69 -21.13 -2.67
CA GLY A 287 -5.55 -22.31 -1.83
C GLY A 287 -5.42 -22.08 -0.34
N PHE A 288 -5.38 -20.83 0.13
CA PHE A 288 -5.27 -20.56 1.57
C PHE A 288 -6.47 -21.13 2.35
N GLN A 289 -7.70 -20.79 1.96
CA GLN A 289 -8.91 -21.26 2.64
C GLN A 289 -9.29 -22.71 2.29
N ARG A 290 -9.01 -23.16 1.06
CA ARG A 290 -9.63 -24.37 0.50
C ARG A 290 -8.82 -25.65 0.67
N TYR A 291 -7.50 -25.55 0.67
CA TYR A 291 -6.62 -26.71 0.50
C TYR A 291 -5.60 -26.86 1.64
N GLY A 292 -5.90 -26.24 2.80
CA GLY A 292 -5.09 -26.39 4.01
C GLY A 292 -3.68 -25.81 3.91
N ALA A 293 -3.48 -24.78 3.08
CA ALA A 293 -2.17 -24.17 2.88
C ALA A 293 -1.67 -23.43 4.13
N LYS A 294 -2.57 -23.04 5.05
CA LYS A 294 -2.23 -22.38 6.31
C LYS A 294 -1.13 -23.09 7.10
N GLN A 295 -1.10 -24.43 7.06
CA GLN A 295 -0.07 -25.20 7.76
C GLN A 295 1.37 -24.83 7.37
N TYR A 296 1.60 -24.37 6.13
CA TYR A 296 2.93 -23.94 5.69
C TYR A 296 3.35 -22.65 6.39
N LEU A 297 2.42 -21.70 6.56
CA LEU A 297 2.64 -20.49 7.34
C LEU A 297 2.72 -20.77 8.84
N ASP A 298 1.92 -21.71 9.37
CA ASP A 298 2.03 -22.13 10.77
C ASP A 298 3.47 -22.60 11.08
N ARG A 299 4.01 -23.46 10.22
CA ARG A 299 5.39 -23.97 10.35
C ARG A 299 6.45 -22.88 10.14
N TYR A 300 6.23 -21.98 9.19
CA TYR A 300 7.13 -20.84 8.97
C TYR A 300 7.14 -19.88 10.16
N ALA A 301 5.98 -19.55 10.73
CA ALA A 301 5.86 -18.71 11.92
C ALA A 301 6.52 -19.38 13.15
N GLU A 302 6.37 -20.69 13.32
CA GLU A 302 7.11 -21.46 14.34
C GLU A 302 8.64 -21.34 14.14
N ALA A 303 9.12 -21.40 12.90
CA ALA A 303 10.55 -21.31 12.58
C ALA A 303 11.12 -19.89 12.77
N MET A 304 10.32 -18.85 12.48
CA MET A 304 10.66 -17.45 12.75
C MET A 304 10.67 -17.17 14.27
N GLY A 305 9.70 -17.72 15.01
CA GLY A 305 9.61 -17.64 16.46
C GLY A 305 9.39 -16.23 17.01
N GLY A 306 9.57 -16.06 18.33
CA GLY A 306 9.62 -14.75 18.98
C GLY A 306 8.37 -13.87 18.77
N SER A 307 8.60 -12.58 18.53
CA SER A 307 7.53 -11.61 18.27
C SER A 307 6.81 -11.88 16.95
N PHE A 308 7.48 -12.45 15.94
CA PHE A 308 6.87 -12.82 14.66
C PHE A 308 5.80 -13.88 14.86
N GLN A 309 6.13 -14.97 15.56
CA GLN A 309 5.14 -16.00 15.92
C GLN A 309 4.00 -15.43 16.77
N SER A 310 4.32 -14.57 17.74
CA SER A 310 3.31 -13.95 18.60
C SER A 310 2.32 -13.08 17.80
N ALA A 311 2.81 -12.33 16.81
CA ALA A 311 1.99 -11.55 15.90
C ALA A 311 1.13 -12.43 14.99
N TYR A 312 1.71 -13.53 14.48
CA TYR A 312 0.97 -14.51 13.68
C TYR A 312 -0.18 -15.12 14.47
N ASP A 313 0.09 -15.53 15.71
CA ASP A 313 -0.93 -16.06 16.61
C ASP A 313 -1.99 -14.99 16.94
N ALA A 314 -1.61 -13.72 17.10
CA ALA A 314 -2.54 -12.62 17.38
C ALA A 314 -3.50 -12.37 16.20
N LEU A 315 -3.00 -12.40 14.96
CA LEU A 315 -3.82 -12.26 13.76
C LEU A 315 -4.92 -13.32 13.72
N TRP A 316 -4.54 -14.60 13.83
CA TRP A 316 -5.48 -15.72 13.67
C TRP A 316 -6.39 -15.91 14.89
N ASN A 317 -5.85 -15.82 16.11
CA ASN A 317 -6.67 -15.98 17.32
C ASN A 317 -7.57 -14.76 17.58
N GLY A 318 -7.14 -13.57 17.15
CA GLY A 318 -7.91 -12.34 17.24
C GLY A 318 -8.98 -12.20 16.15
N GLY A 319 -8.86 -12.95 15.05
CA GLY A 319 -9.79 -12.89 13.93
C GLY A 319 -9.66 -11.64 13.06
N TYR A 320 -8.48 -11.02 13.03
CA TYR A 320 -8.22 -9.78 12.28
C TYR A 320 -7.91 -10.05 10.79
N TYR A 321 -8.66 -10.96 10.18
CA TYR A 321 -8.52 -11.36 8.78
C TYR A 321 -9.90 -11.45 8.13
N PHE A 322 -9.98 -11.07 6.86
CA PHE A 322 -11.23 -10.93 6.11
C PHE A 322 -11.04 -11.45 4.69
N PHE A 323 -11.90 -12.36 4.25
CA PHE A 323 -11.81 -12.97 2.92
C PHE A 323 -13.06 -12.66 2.10
N GLY A 324 -12.90 -11.99 0.95
CA GLY A 324 -13.93 -11.84 -0.06
C GLY A 324 -13.88 -13.01 -1.04
N ASN A 325 -14.97 -13.77 -1.16
CA ASN A 325 -15.03 -15.00 -1.96
C ASN A 325 -15.96 -14.88 -3.18
N ASP A 326 -16.88 -13.92 -3.19
CA ASP A 326 -17.74 -13.64 -4.34
C ASP A 326 -17.02 -12.80 -5.39
N THR A 327 -16.74 -13.38 -6.55
CA THR A 327 -16.02 -12.72 -7.64
C THR A 327 -16.78 -11.56 -8.29
N ASP A 328 -18.12 -11.53 -8.14
CA ASP A 328 -18.94 -10.51 -8.79
C ASP A 328 -19.11 -9.27 -7.91
N ASN A 329 -18.96 -9.41 -6.59
CA ASN A 329 -19.31 -8.35 -5.63
C ASN A 329 -18.15 -7.92 -4.73
N ALA A 330 -17.17 -8.79 -4.45
CA ALA A 330 -16.07 -8.42 -3.58
C ALA A 330 -14.97 -7.67 -4.34
N TYR A 331 -14.31 -6.74 -3.66
CA TYR A 331 -13.15 -6.02 -4.17
C TYR A 331 -12.01 -7.01 -4.47
N THR A 332 -11.41 -6.89 -5.65
CA THR A 332 -10.34 -7.76 -6.11
C THR A 332 -9.00 -7.12 -5.76
N GLY A 333 -8.33 -7.64 -4.73
CA GLY A 333 -7.05 -7.16 -4.21
C GLY A 333 -6.76 -7.74 -2.83
N ALA A 334 -5.58 -7.48 -2.28
CA ALA A 334 -5.28 -7.71 -0.87
C ALA A 334 -4.64 -6.44 -0.28
N TYR A 335 -4.81 -6.27 1.03
CA TYR A 335 -4.21 -5.16 1.76
C TYR A 335 -4.19 -5.39 3.28
N GLN A 336 -3.37 -4.60 3.95
CA GLN A 336 -3.38 -4.41 5.40
C GLN A 336 -4.05 -3.09 5.77
N GLY A 337 -5.11 -3.13 6.57
CA GLY A 337 -5.79 -1.95 7.14
C GLY A 337 -5.62 -1.85 8.65
N TYR A 338 -6.06 -0.76 9.28
CA TYR A 338 -5.81 -0.51 10.72
C TYR A 338 -7.02 0.04 11.47
N PHE A 339 -7.39 -0.61 12.57
CA PHE A 339 -8.43 -0.11 13.46
C PHE A 339 -7.83 0.82 14.52
N GLU A 340 -7.85 2.13 14.26
CA GLU A 340 -7.20 3.17 15.08
C GLU A 340 -7.58 3.14 16.57
N SER A 341 -8.86 2.94 16.89
CA SER A 341 -9.33 2.95 18.28
C SER A 341 -9.02 1.65 19.01
N GLU A 342 -8.97 0.52 18.30
CA GLU A 342 -8.54 -0.77 18.83
C GLU A 342 -7.01 -0.89 18.90
N GLY A 343 -6.27 -0.10 18.12
CA GLY A 343 -4.81 -0.13 18.06
C GLY A 343 -4.27 -1.42 17.44
N VAL A 344 -4.97 -1.96 16.44
CA VAL A 344 -4.65 -3.27 15.83
C VAL A 344 -4.76 -3.23 14.30
N PRO A 345 -3.79 -3.80 13.57
CA PRO A 345 -3.91 -4.02 12.13
C PRO A 345 -4.88 -5.18 11.83
N TYR A 346 -5.35 -5.23 10.58
CA TYR A 346 -6.11 -6.34 10.02
C TYR A 346 -5.70 -6.62 8.57
N LEU A 347 -6.06 -7.79 8.05
CA LEU A 347 -5.79 -8.18 6.67
C LEU A 347 -7.07 -8.44 5.88
N TYR A 348 -7.15 -7.91 4.66
CA TYR A 348 -8.19 -8.24 3.68
C TYR A 348 -7.59 -9.02 2.51
N PHE A 349 -8.30 -10.06 2.08
CA PHE A 349 -7.95 -10.87 0.92
C PHE A 349 -9.18 -11.06 0.04
N GLY A 350 -9.22 -10.31 -1.05
CA GLY A 350 -10.28 -10.39 -2.04
C GLY A 350 -10.18 -11.64 -2.91
N PRO A 351 -11.15 -11.84 -3.82
CA PRO A 351 -11.09 -12.95 -4.73
C PRO A 351 -9.79 -12.89 -5.56
N TYR A 352 -9.16 -14.04 -5.84
CA TYR A 352 -7.91 -14.18 -6.62
C TYR A 352 -6.63 -13.81 -5.85
N TYR A 353 -6.74 -13.23 -4.65
CA TYR A 353 -5.61 -12.79 -3.81
C TYR A 353 -5.52 -13.59 -2.51
N GLN A 354 -5.86 -14.88 -2.58
CA GLN A 354 -5.94 -15.79 -1.42
C GLN A 354 -4.98 -16.97 -1.53
N ASP A 355 -3.88 -16.83 -2.28
CA ASP A 355 -2.79 -17.79 -2.23
C ASP A 355 -1.94 -17.55 -0.96
N VAL A 356 -1.18 -18.57 -0.57
CA VAL A 356 -0.41 -18.54 0.67
C VAL A 356 0.72 -17.50 0.67
N MET A 357 1.16 -17.04 -0.49
CA MET A 357 2.23 -16.04 -0.63
C MET A 357 1.68 -14.63 -0.57
N THR A 358 0.48 -14.36 -1.10
CA THR A 358 -0.23 -13.12 -0.76
C THR A 358 -0.49 -13.02 0.74
N VAL A 359 -0.88 -14.13 1.40
CA VAL A 359 -1.03 -14.11 2.87
C VAL A 359 0.31 -13.85 3.57
N ALA A 360 1.43 -14.35 3.04
CA ALA A 360 2.76 -14.02 3.55
C ALA A 360 3.11 -12.54 3.32
N HIS A 361 2.81 -11.99 2.14
CA HIS A 361 3.01 -10.58 1.78
C HIS A 361 2.32 -9.67 2.80
N GLU A 362 1.00 -9.82 2.93
CA GLU A 362 0.19 -8.99 3.82
C GLU A 362 0.57 -9.20 5.29
N PHE A 363 0.96 -10.41 5.69
CA PHE A 363 1.47 -10.64 7.03
C PHE A 363 2.75 -9.86 7.33
N GLY A 364 3.59 -9.58 6.32
CA GLY A 364 4.76 -8.71 6.47
C GLY A 364 4.36 -7.27 6.84
N HIS A 365 3.34 -6.71 6.17
CA HIS A 365 2.76 -5.41 6.53
C HIS A 365 2.14 -5.44 7.93
N TYR A 366 1.32 -6.47 8.22
CA TYR A 366 0.71 -6.66 9.54
C TYR A 366 1.75 -6.68 10.66
N TYR A 367 2.86 -7.40 10.45
CA TYR A 367 3.91 -7.52 11.43
C TYR A 367 4.64 -6.20 11.70
N HIS A 368 4.92 -5.44 10.64
CA HIS A 368 5.46 -4.09 10.77
C HIS A 368 4.48 -3.15 11.51
N ALA A 369 3.20 -3.14 11.12
CA ALA A 369 2.16 -2.28 11.68
C ALA A 369 1.96 -2.45 13.20
N LEU A 370 2.34 -3.59 13.78
CA LEU A 370 2.36 -3.83 15.23
C LEU A 370 3.54 -3.17 15.97
N LYS A 371 4.60 -2.82 15.26
CA LYS A 371 5.86 -2.27 15.81
C LYS A 371 6.00 -0.77 15.55
N GLY A 372 5.47 -0.31 14.42
CA GLY A 372 5.50 1.07 13.96
C GLY A 372 4.56 1.20 12.77
N ARG A 373 4.21 2.44 12.40
CA ARG A 373 3.30 2.70 11.26
C ARG A 373 3.87 3.71 10.27
N ASN A 374 5.11 4.12 10.49
CA ASN A 374 5.79 5.13 9.72
C ASN A 374 6.97 4.49 9.01
N GLY A 375 7.08 4.78 7.72
CA GLY A 375 8.14 4.40 6.81
C GLY A 375 7.83 5.06 5.47
N ASP A 376 8.84 5.28 4.63
CA ASP A 376 8.51 5.48 3.22
C ASP A 376 7.88 4.20 2.65
N PHE A 377 7.05 4.34 1.63
CA PHE A 377 6.35 3.22 1.04
C PHE A 377 7.30 2.14 0.50
N ASP A 378 8.50 2.52 0.08
CA ASP A 378 9.50 1.57 -0.43
C ASP A 378 9.98 0.62 0.69
N LEU A 379 10.11 1.14 1.92
CA LEU A 379 10.40 0.33 3.11
C LEU A 379 9.19 -0.53 3.52
N LEU A 380 7.97 0.00 3.42
CA LEU A 380 6.75 -0.78 3.72
C LEU A 380 6.65 -2.00 2.79
N GLU A 381 6.88 -1.83 1.50
CA GLU A 381 6.90 -2.92 0.51
C GLU A 381 8.07 -3.90 0.72
N LEU A 382 9.21 -3.42 1.26
CA LEU A 382 10.30 -4.32 1.64
C LEU A 382 9.87 -5.25 2.80
N HIS A 383 9.00 -4.80 3.70
CA HIS A 383 8.52 -5.66 4.79
C HIS A 383 7.65 -6.81 4.27
N SER A 384 6.80 -6.57 3.28
CA SER A 384 5.94 -7.59 2.67
C SER A 384 6.72 -8.52 1.75
N GLN A 385 7.38 -7.99 0.72
CA GLN A 385 8.16 -8.77 -0.24
C GLN A 385 9.36 -9.46 0.40
N GLY A 386 9.97 -8.85 1.42
CA GLY A 386 11.02 -9.48 2.22
C GLY A 386 10.51 -10.73 2.96
N ASN A 387 9.27 -10.70 3.46
CA ASN A 387 8.66 -11.84 4.13
C ASN A 387 8.35 -12.98 3.14
N GLU A 388 7.90 -12.65 1.92
CA GLU A 388 7.73 -13.64 0.85
C GLU A 388 9.04 -14.36 0.53
N MET A 389 10.14 -13.63 0.38
CA MET A 389 11.44 -14.21 0.06
C MET A 389 11.99 -15.08 1.20
N LEU A 390 11.75 -14.69 2.45
CA LEU A 390 12.04 -15.55 3.62
C LEU A 390 11.18 -16.81 3.61
N PHE A 391 9.89 -16.68 3.38
CA PHE A 391 8.97 -17.81 3.34
C PHE A 391 9.32 -18.78 2.21
N LEU A 392 9.64 -18.29 1.02
CA LEU A 392 10.11 -19.10 -0.10
C LEU A 392 11.39 -19.88 0.26
N SER A 393 12.35 -19.21 0.91
CA SER A 393 13.59 -19.85 1.36
C SER A 393 13.31 -20.94 2.40
N TYR A 394 12.40 -20.68 3.35
CA TYR A 394 11.94 -21.66 4.33
C TYR A 394 11.33 -22.90 3.64
N LEU A 395 10.41 -22.71 2.70
CA LEU A 395 9.79 -23.80 1.95
C LEU A 395 10.84 -24.67 1.24
N ARG A 396 11.85 -24.05 0.62
CA ARG A 396 12.93 -24.77 -0.08
C ARG A 396 13.79 -25.62 0.85
N GLN A 397 14.15 -25.07 2.00
CA GLN A 397 14.99 -25.74 2.99
C GLN A 397 14.25 -26.87 3.71
N HIS A 398 12.94 -26.70 3.95
CA HIS A 398 12.10 -27.63 4.71
C HIS A 398 11.15 -28.48 3.86
N ARG A 399 11.24 -28.42 2.52
CA ARG A 399 10.32 -29.10 1.59
C ARG A 399 10.01 -30.56 1.93
N ALA A 400 11.01 -31.33 2.36
CA ALA A 400 10.84 -32.74 2.69
C ALA A 400 9.97 -32.95 3.94
N GLU A 401 10.12 -32.09 4.95
CA GLU A 401 9.31 -32.10 6.17
C GLU A 401 7.89 -31.61 5.91
N LEU A 402 7.74 -30.69 4.96
CA LEU A 402 6.47 -30.13 4.51
C LEU A 402 5.75 -31.00 3.48
N GLY A 403 6.34 -32.11 3.03
CA GLY A 403 5.75 -33.00 2.03
C GLY A 403 5.70 -32.41 0.61
N ILE A 404 6.54 -31.41 0.32
CA ILE A 404 6.65 -30.76 -0.98
C ILE A 404 7.69 -31.52 -1.82
N SER A 405 7.30 -31.99 -3.00
CA SER A 405 8.21 -32.70 -3.91
C SER A 405 9.27 -31.76 -4.51
N ASP A 406 10.43 -32.31 -4.90
CA ASP A 406 11.51 -31.51 -5.52
C ASP A 406 11.03 -30.77 -6.78
N ALA A 407 10.19 -31.42 -7.60
CA ALA A 407 9.62 -30.80 -8.79
C ALA A 407 8.62 -29.68 -8.45
N CYS A 408 7.79 -29.88 -7.41
CA CYS A 408 6.83 -28.88 -6.96
C CYS A 408 7.54 -27.63 -6.44
N ILE A 409 8.53 -27.79 -5.56
CA ILE A 409 9.26 -26.64 -5.01
C ILE A 409 10.10 -25.92 -6.08
N GLU A 410 10.67 -26.65 -7.05
CA GLU A 410 11.42 -26.04 -8.16
C GLU A 410 10.51 -25.10 -8.95
N ARG A 411 9.28 -25.52 -9.22
CA ARG A 411 8.30 -24.69 -9.90
C ARG A 411 7.84 -23.50 -9.06
N ILE A 412 7.49 -23.70 -7.79
CA ILE A 412 7.09 -22.61 -6.88
C ILE A 412 8.20 -21.56 -6.82
N THR A 413 9.45 -22.02 -6.71
CA THR A 413 10.64 -21.16 -6.70
C THR A 413 10.81 -20.41 -8.01
N ALA A 414 10.73 -21.11 -9.15
CA ALA A 414 10.87 -20.50 -10.46
C ALA A 414 9.77 -19.46 -10.73
N TYR A 415 8.54 -19.76 -10.32
CA TYR A 415 7.42 -18.83 -10.43
C TYR A 415 7.68 -17.55 -9.64
N TRP A 416 8.00 -17.65 -8.35
CA TRP A 416 8.19 -16.44 -7.54
C TRP A 416 9.42 -15.62 -7.88
N TYR A 417 10.52 -16.25 -8.31
CA TYR A 417 11.60 -15.47 -8.86
C TYR A 417 11.23 -14.81 -10.20
N ALA A 418 10.47 -15.48 -11.07
CA ALA A 418 9.99 -14.86 -12.31
C ALA A 418 9.06 -13.68 -12.01
N ASP A 419 8.17 -13.82 -11.03
CA ASP A 419 7.26 -12.79 -10.57
C ASP A 419 8.02 -11.58 -9.98
N MET A 420 8.98 -11.79 -9.07
CA MET A 420 9.84 -10.71 -8.55
C MET A 420 10.60 -9.98 -9.67
N LEU A 421 11.10 -10.69 -10.67
CA LEU A 421 11.78 -10.08 -11.82
C LEU A 421 10.79 -9.31 -12.70
N ASP A 422 9.56 -9.80 -12.86
CA ASP A 422 8.49 -9.14 -13.58
C ASP A 422 8.06 -7.84 -12.88
N ILE A 423 7.84 -7.87 -11.58
CA ILE A 423 7.56 -6.71 -10.73
C ILE A 423 8.62 -5.62 -10.93
N ILE A 424 9.91 -6.00 -10.91
CA ILE A 424 11.02 -5.06 -11.10
C ILE A 424 10.98 -4.39 -12.50
N VAL A 425 10.75 -5.16 -13.57
CA VAL A 425 10.72 -4.59 -14.93
C VAL A 425 9.45 -3.80 -15.20
N THR A 426 8.31 -4.23 -14.67
CA THR A 426 7.02 -3.60 -14.85
C THR A 426 6.95 -2.29 -14.05
N GLY A 427 7.42 -2.27 -12.80
CA GLY A 427 7.59 -1.05 -12.00
C GLY A 427 8.49 -0.02 -12.65
N ALA A 428 9.64 -0.46 -13.18
CA ALA A 428 10.56 0.41 -13.92
C ALA A 428 9.93 0.96 -15.22
N ALA A 429 9.11 0.17 -15.91
CA ALA A 429 8.41 0.58 -17.13
C ALA A 429 7.27 1.57 -16.84
N VAL A 430 6.45 1.34 -15.81
CA VAL A 430 5.38 2.27 -15.39
C VAL A 430 6.00 3.62 -15.05
N TYR A 431 7.03 3.65 -14.21
CA TYR A 431 7.68 4.90 -13.85
C TYR A 431 8.31 5.62 -15.04
N ALA A 432 8.94 4.88 -15.97
CA ALA A 432 9.49 5.46 -17.20
C ALA A 432 8.41 6.05 -18.11
N PHE A 433 7.21 5.47 -18.14
CA PHE A 433 6.05 6.00 -18.83
C PHE A 433 5.51 7.27 -18.14
N GLU A 434 5.27 7.21 -16.83
CA GLU A 434 4.80 8.34 -16.04
C GLU A 434 5.73 9.54 -16.19
N ARG A 435 7.05 9.31 -16.13
CA ARG A 435 8.04 10.37 -16.28
C ARG A 435 7.95 11.07 -17.63
N GLN A 436 7.83 10.30 -18.71
CA GLN A 436 7.63 10.88 -20.04
C GLN A 436 6.38 11.77 -20.10
N CYS A 437 5.33 11.40 -19.37
CA CYS A 437 4.08 12.16 -19.35
C CYS A 437 4.14 13.41 -18.47
N TYR A 438 4.61 13.29 -17.23
CA TYR A 438 4.65 14.40 -16.28
C TYR A 438 5.73 15.44 -16.60
N GLU A 439 6.82 15.05 -17.26
CA GLU A 439 7.87 15.97 -17.71
C GLU A 439 7.60 16.56 -19.11
N ALA A 440 6.51 16.16 -19.78
CA ALA A 440 6.16 16.71 -21.09
C ALA A 440 5.80 18.20 -21.00
N ALA A 441 6.31 19.00 -21.93
CA ALA A 441 6.00 20.43 -22.00
C ALA A 441 4.51 20.71 -22.30
N ASP A 442 3.83 19.78 -22.99
CA ASP A 442 2.39 19.86 -23.28
C ASP A 442 1.74 18.47 -23.10
N PRO A 443 1.31 18.14 -21.85
CA PRO A 443 0.74 16.83 -21.54
C PRO A 443 -0.49 16.45 -22.37
N GLY A 444 -1.27 17.44 -22.84
CA GLY A 444 -2.47 17.22 -23.63
C GLY A 444 -2.20 16.71 -25.06
N THR A 445 -0.94 16.67 -25.50
CA THR A 445 -0.54 16.26 -26.86
C THR A 445 0.25 14.96 -26.90
N ILE A 446 0.43 14.28 -25.75
CA ILE A 446 1.22 13.06 -25.68
C ILE A 446 0.52 11.93 -26.45
N ASP A 447 1.24 11.32 -27.39
CA ASP A 447 0.86 10.02 -27.93
C ASP A 447 1.16 8.94 -26.89
N LEU A 448 0.16 8.58 -26.09
CA LEU A 448 0.32 7.62 -25.00
C LEU A 448 0.72 6.22 -25.50
N ALA A 449 0.29 5.82 -26.70
CA ALA A 449 0.67 4.54 -27.26
C ALA A 449 2.17 4.51 -27.62
N ALA A 450 2.68 5.61 -28.17
CA ALA A 450 4.11 5.77 -28.43
C ALA A 450 4.92 5.86 -27.13
N ALA A 451 4.43 6.60 -26.12
CA ALA A 451 5.08 6.73 -24.82
C ALA A 451 5.16 5.37 -24.08
N LEU A 452 4.07 4.60 -24.07
CA LEU A 452 4.05 3.24 -23.52
C LEU A 452 5.04 2.33 -24.25
N THR A 453 5.07 2.38 -25.59
CA THR A 453 6.02 1.58 -26.39
C THR A 453 7.47 1.93 -26.04
N ALA A 454 7.79 3.22 -25.91
CA ALA A 454 9.12 3.68 -25.55
C ALA A 454 9.50 3.30 -24.11
N ALA A 455 8.55 3.29 -23.17
CA ALA A 455 8.77 2.90 -21.79
C ALA A 455 9.04 1.40 -21.61
N LEU A 456 8.37 0.55 -22.41
CA LEU A 456 8.47 -0.91 -22.32
C LEU A 456 9.69 -1.50 -23.03
N ALA A 457 10.12 -0.88 -24.14
CA ALA A 457 11.18 -1.40 -25.00
C ALA A 457 12.51 -1.71 -24.28
N PRO A 458 13.03 -0.87 -23.35
CA PRO A 458 14.30 -1.14 -22.65
C PRO A 458 14.29 -2.39 -21.76
N TYR A 459 13.10 -2.92 -21.44
CA TYR A 459 12.91 -4.06 -20.55
C TYR A 459 12.46 -5.32 -21.29
N GLY A 460 12.30 -5.26 -22.62
CA GLY A 460 11.92 -6.41 -23.44
C GLY A 460 10.44 -6.82 -23.33
N ILE A 461 9.59 -5.98 -22.73
CA ILE A 461 8.17 -6.26 -22.50
C ILE A 461 7.37 -6.01 -23.79
N ASP A 462 6.52 -6.96 -24.20
CA ASP A 462 5.63 -6.75 -25.36
C ASP A 462 4.53 -5.75 -25.02
N THR A 463 4.49 -4.68 -25.82
CA THR A 463 3.47 -3.63 -25.78
C THR A 463 2.04 -4.13 -25.95
N LYS A 464 1.77 -5.20 -26.70
CA LYS A 464 0.38 -5.56 -27.07
C LYS A 464 -0.46 -6.01 -25.88
N ASP A 465 0.15 -6.74 -24.95
CA ASP A 465 -0.58 -7.38 -23.86
C ASP A 465 -0.55 -6.54 -22.57
N ASN A 466 0.39 -5.60 -22.44
CA ASN A 466 0.65 -4.89 -21.18
C ASN A 466 0.14 -3.43 -21.13
N ARG A 467 -0.29 -2.86 -22.27
CA ARG A 467 -0.67 -1.44 -22.36
C ARG A 467 -1.76 -1.01 -21.38
N TYR A 468 -2.81 -1.81 -21.24
CA TYR A 468 -3.93 -1.47 -20.36
C TYR A 468 -3.51 -1.52 -18.89
N TYR A 469 -2.76 -2.55 -18.51
CA TYR A 469 -2.26 -2.73 -17.16
C TYR A 469 -1.36 -1.58 -16.71
N LEU A 470 -0.36 -1.19 -17.52
CA LEU A 470 0.53 -0.08 -17.16
C LEU A 470 -0.24 1.24 -17.04
N LEU A 471 -1.23 1.46 -17.91
CA LEU A 471 -2.02 2.69 -17.89
C LEU A 471 -2.99 2.73 -16.70
N GLU A 472 -3.58 1.59 -16.33
CA GLU A 472 -4.38 1.42 -15.12
C GLU A 472 -3.56 1.75 -13.86
N ASN A 473 -2.35 1.22 -13.75
CA ASN A 473 -1.44 1.51 -12.63
C ASN A 473 -1.01 2.99 -12.58
N ALA A 474 -0.73 3.60 -13.74
CA ALA A 474 -0.36 5.02 -13.81
C ALA A 474 -1.53 5.98 -13.49
N ILE A 475 -2.77 5.57 -13.80
CA ILE A 475 -3.98 6.31 -13.43
C ILE A 475 -4.22 6.19 -11.92
N SER A 476 -4.19 4.96 -11.40
CA SER A 476 -4.57 4.60 -10.04
C SER A 476 -3.63 5.13 -8.97
N SER A 477 -2.33 4.98 -9.16
CA SER A 477 -1.33 5.23 -8.12
C SER A 477 -0.10 5.92 -8.70
N PRO A 478 -0.24 7.20 -9.13
CA PRO A 478 0.81 7.90 -9.86
C PRO A 478 2.12 8.01 -9.07
N GLY A 479 3.22 7.53 -9.62
CA GLY A 479 4.54 7.55 -8.99
C GLY A 479 4.72 6.56 -7.84
N TYR A 480 3.77 5.66 -7.59
CA TYR A 480 3.84 4.62 -6.55
C TYR A 480 4.57 3.37 -7.05
N TYR A 481 4.32 2.93 -8.30
CA TYR A 481 4.74 1.61 -8.78
C TYR A 481 6.26 1.39 -8.79
N ILE A 482 7.06 2.47 -8.73
CA ILE A 482 8.52 2.38 -8.55
C ILE A 482 8.90 1.82 -7.17
N SER A 483 8.05 1.96 -6.15
CA SER A 483 8.26 1.42 -4.81
C SER A 483 8.45 -0.09 -4.86
N TYR A 484 7.58 -0.79 -5.60
CA TYR A 484 7.68 -2.23 -5.85
C TYR A 484 9.02 -2.65 -6.47
N THR A 485 9.54 -1.87 -7.43
CA THR A 485 10.86 -2.14 -8.03
C THR A 485 11.98 -2.02 -7.00
N VAL A 486 11.94 -0.95 -6.21
CA VAL A 486 12.96 -0.62 -5.23
C VAL A 486 12.98 -1.66 -4.10
N SER A 487 11.81 -2.01 -3.58
CA SER A 487 11.63 -3.01 -2.53
C SER A 487 11.96 -4.43 -3.03
N ALA A 488 11.54 -4.82 -4.24
CA ALA A 488 11.76 -6.17 -4.75
C ALA A 488 13.25 -6.47 -4.97
N VAL A 489 14.01 -5.49 -5.46
CA VAL A 489 15.47 -5.61 -5.57
C VAL A 489 16.11 -5.85 -4.20
N ALA A 490 15.67 -5.12 -3.17
CA ALA A 490 16.15 -5.33 -1.80
C ALA A 490 15.69 -6.68 -1.22
N ALA A 491 14.42 -7.07 -1.43
CA ALA A 491 13.83 -8.32 -0.96
C ALA A 491 14.57 -9.55 -1.54
N LEU A 492 14.93 -9.52 -2.83
CA LEU A 492 15.74 -10.58 -3.45
C LEU A 492 17.08 -10.77 -2.73
N THR A 493 17.74 -9.68 -2.31
CA THR A 493 19.00 -9.80 -1.56
C THR A 493 18.81 -10.41 -0.18
N LEU A 494 17.69 -10.11 0.50
CA LEU A 494 17.32 -10.77 1.76
C LEU A 494 17.08 -12.27 1.53
N GLY A 495 16.37 -12.63 0.46
CA GLY A 495 16.16 -14.01 0.04
C GLY A 495 17.47 -14.76 -0.18
N PHE A 496 18.44 -14.14 -0.85
CA PHE A 496 19.77 -14.75 -1.06
C PHE A 496 20.55 -14.97 0.25
N GLU A 497 20.38 -14.10 1.24
CA GLU A 497 20.95 -14.32 2.58
C GLU A 497 20.20 -15.45 3.30
N ALA A 498 18.88 -15.51 3.17
CA ALA A 498 18.06 -16.57 3.77
C ALA A 498 18.41 -17.96 3.23
N GLU A 499 18.70 -18.09 1.94
CA GLU A 499 19.18 -19.34 1.33
C GLU A 499 20.52 -19.82 1.90
N ARG A 500 21.35 -18.92 2.43
CA ARG A 500 22.66 -19.25 3.00
C ARG A 500 22.56 -19.55 4.49
N ASP A 501 21.82 -18.70 5.20
CA ASP A 501 21.62 -18.78 6.65
C ASP A 501 20.25 -18.16 6.98
N PHE A 502 19.25 -19.02 7.07
CA PHE A 502 17.86 -18.61 7.35
C PHE A 502 17.74 -17.89 8.70
N SER A 503 18.43 -18.37 9.75
CA SER A 503 18.36 -17.75 11.07
C SER A 503 18.98 -16.35 11.09
N HIS A 504 20.08 -16.16 10.34
CA HIS A 504 20.66 -14.83 10.16
C HIS A 504 19.71 -13.89 9.40
N ALA A 505 19.13 -14.34 8.29
CA ALA A 505 18.20 -13.53 7.50
C ALA A 505 16.92 -13.19 8.27
N ALA A 506 16.38 -14.12 9.06
CA ALA A 506 15.26 -13.85 9.96
C ALA A 506 15.60 -12.76 10.99
N ALA A 507 16.81 -12.78 11.55
CA ALA A 507 17.27 -11.74 12.48
C ALA A 507 17.52 -10.38 11.78
N VAL A 508 17.91 -10.38 10.51
CA VAL A 508 18.01 -9.17 9.68
C VAL A 508 16.62 -8.59 9.41
N TYR A 509 15.66 -9.43 9.02
CA TYR A 509 14.28 -9.02 8.79
C TYR A 509 13.61 -8.46 10.05
N GLU A 510 13.84 -9.09 11.21
CA GLU A 510 13.35 -8.57 12.49
C GLU A 510 13.87 -7.16 12.79
N GLN A 511 15.12 -6.86 12.44
CA GLN A 511 15.70 -5.53 12.59
C GLN A 511 15.09 -4.55 11.59
N LEU A 512 14.86 -4.95 10.33
CA LEU A 512 14.19 -4.13 9.33
C LEU A 512 12.79 -3.72 9.80
N CYS A 513 11.99 -4.65 10.31
CA CYS A 513 10.64 -4.35 10.81
C CYS A 513 10.63 -3.53 12.12
N SER A 514 11.78 -3.36 12.78
CA SER A 514 11.89 -2.68 14.08
C SER A 514 12.69 -1.38 14.01
N VAL A 515 12.95 -0.84 12.82
CA VAL A 515 13.57 0.49 12.67
C VAL A 515 12.65 1.57 13.25
N ALA A 516 13.25 2.70 13.63
CA ALA A 516 12.47 3.84 14.12
C ALA A 516 11.64 4.46 12.99
N ASP A 517 10.49 5.01 13.35
CA ASP A 517 9.51 5.65 12.46
C ASP A 517 10.07 6.73 11.51
N ASP A 518 11.18 7.37 11.85
CA ASP A 518 11.83 8.39 11.03
C ASP A 518 12.91 7.83 10.06
N VAL A 519 13.14 6.52 10.09
CA VAL A 519 14.11 5.84 9.23
C VAL A 519 13.49 5.48 7.89
N LYS A 520 14.15 5.93 6.83
CA LYS A 520 13.83 5.64 5.43
C LYS A 520 14.50 4.36 4.94
N LEU A 521 14.05 3.81 3.81
CA LEU A 521 14.57 2.58 3.21
C LEU A 521 16.10 2.53 3.18
N THR A 522 16.75 3.58 2.66
CA THR A 522 18.21 3.62 2.52
C THR A 522 18.93 3.52 3.87
N GLY A 523 18.38 4.16 4.90
CA GLY A 523 18.85 4.06 6.27
C GLY A 523 18.63 2.67 6.87
N ALA A 524 17.45 2.07 6.64
CA ALA A 524 17.11 0.74 7.11
C ALA A 524 18.03 -0.34 6.51
N LEU A 525 18.23 -0.32 5.19
CA LEU A 525 19.13 -1.23 4.48
C LEU A 525 20.58 -1.10 4.97
N ALA A 526 21.07 0.13 5.17
CA ALA A 526 22.41 0.38 5.69
C ALA A 526 22.59 -0.16 7.12
N ALA A 527 21.56 -0.04 7.97
CA ALA A 527 21.60 -0.51 9.36
C ALA A 527 21.79 -2.03 9.46
N VAL A 528 21.24 -2.78 8.51
CA VAL A 528 21.35 -4.25 8.47
C VAL A 528 22.39 -4.76 7.47
N SER A 529 23.14 -3.87 6.82
CA SER A 529 24.15 -4.21 5.81
C SER A 529 23.61 -5.02 4.63
N LEU A 530 22.37 -4.76 4.22
CA LEU A 530 21.74 -5.38 3.06
C LEU A 530 22.05 -4.58 1.77
N GLY A 531 22.04 -5.25 0.62
CA GLY A 531 22.30 -4.61 -0.67
C GLY A 531 21.29 -3.52 -0.98
N THR A 532 21.76 -2.37 -1.46
CA THR A 532 20.89 -1.26 -1.86
C THR A 532 20.46 -1.39 -3.33
N PRO A 533 19.22 -1.03 -3.68
CA PRO A 533 18.76 -1.01 -5.07
C PRO A 533 19.42 0.10 -5.91
N PHE A 534 20.23 0.98 -5.31
CA PHE A 534 20.88 2.09 -6.03
C PHE A 534 22.34 1.81 -6.41
N GLU A 535 22.81 0.58 -6.19
CA GLU A 535 24.17 0.13 -6.54
C GLU A 535 24.16 -0.97 -7.60
N GLU A 536 24.98 -0.79 -8.64
CA GLU A 536 25.12 -1.76 -9.74
C GLU A 536 25.49 -3.17 -9.27
N LYS A 537 26.30 -3.27 -8.20
CA LYS A 537 26.74 -4.55 -7.63
C LYS A 537 25.56 -5.41 -7.17
N THR A 538 24.46 -4.82 -6.73
CA THR A 538 23.25 -5.54 -6.33
C THR A 538 22.66 -6.30 -7.53
N TYR A 539 22.57 -5.65 -8.68
CA TYR A 539 22.07 -6.23 -9.92
C TYR A 539 23.00 -7.30 -10.49
N GLN A 540 24.32 -7.09 -10.42
CA GLN A 540 25.30 -8.11 -10.77
C GLN A 540 25.14 -9.35 -9.87
N THR A 541 24.83 -9.17 -8.59
CA THR A 541 24.59 -10.28 -7.66
C THR A 541 23.33 -11.06 -8.04
N ILE A 542 22.22 -10.36 -8.35
CA ILE A 542 20.98 -10.98 -8.84
C ILE A 542 21.23 -11.78 -10.12
N GLN A 543 21.89 -11.18 -11.11
CA GLN A 543 22.20 -11.84 -12.37
C GLN A 543 23.09 -13.09 -12.18
N ASN A 544 24.12 -13.02 -11.32
CA ASN A 544 25.03 -14.13 -11.07
C ASN A 544 24.38 -15.29 -10.28
N ARG A 545 23.35 -15.02 -9.48
CA ARG A 545 22.62 -16.06 -8.74
C ARG A 545 21.64 -16.83 -9.62
N TRP A 546 21.21 -16.21 -10.72
CA TRP A 546 20.33 -16.83 -11.69
C TRP A 546 21.06 -17.74 -12.69
N GLN A 547 22.30 -17.42 -13.05
CA GLN A 547 23.17 -18.23 -13.92
C GLN A 547 23.72 -19.46 -13.17
#